data_AF-A0A143ZTE5-F1
#
_entry.id   AF-A0A143ZTE5-F1
#
_cell.length_a   1.000
_cell.length_b   1.000
_cell.length_c   1.000
_cell.angle_alpha   90.00
_cell.angle_beta   90.00
_cell.angle_gamma   90.00
#
_symmetry.space_group_name_H-M   'P 1'
#
loop_
_entity.id
_entity.type
_entity.pdbx_description
1 polymer ?
#
loop_
_entity_poly.entity_id
_entity_poly.type
_entity_poly.pdbx_seq_one_letter_code
_entity_poly.pdbx_strand_id
1 'polypeptide(L)'
;MNENVTIKTVAFGGFDRDEVLQYIDHLNQSALATQQDLNQQIQDLTQSRQELSDKVATFEQRISDLEEQLESERDAREQLLQEHRSLERELKSVRADKEQSARSLALEQEKNRQLVNRMSTLESNASKYDEACAQVGAALLDAHQDAQRIREKARQEAAAFTDGAVQTAQSVMDGVHSLRSNLDAVRDRIRSITAEFETQLGNIYQCLEDAATQAETFRQNLQSSSSSDQDIPSFPV
;
A
#
# COMPACT_ATOMS: atom_id res chain seq x y z
N MET A 1 -75.10 -98.91 38.23
CA MET A 1 -76.05 -99.44 39.23
C MET A 1 -76.45 -100.82 38.75
N ASN A 2 -76.10 -101.88 39.49
CA ASN A 2 -76.54 -103.24 39.15
C ASN A 2 -77.86 -103.49 39.86
N GLU A 3 -78.97 -103.31 39.15
CA GLU A 3 -80.26 -103.83 39.60
C GLU A 3 -80.26 -105.35 39.38
N ASN A 4 -80.12 -106.10 40.47
CA ASN A 4 -80.37 -107.54 40.45
C ASN A 4 -81.87 -107.77 40.34
N VAL A 5 -82.34 -108.12 39.14
CA VAL A 5 -83.73 -108.49 38.88
C VAL A 5 -83.90 -110.00 39.15
N THR A 6 -84.72 -110.34 40.14
CA THR A 6 -84.98 -111.73 40.55
C THR A 6 -86.15 -112.29 39.75
N ILE A 7 -85.88 -113.12 38.73
CA ILE A 7 -86.91 -113.80 37.93
C ILE A 7 -87.46 -114.98 38.73
N LYS A 8 -88.78 -115.06 38.92
CA LYS A 8 -89.41 -116.18 39.63
C LYS A 8 -89.52 -117.42 38.74
N THR A 9 -89.08 -118.56 39.28
CA THR A 9 -89.17 -119.88 38.62
C THR A 9 -90.47 -120.56 39.06
N VAL A 10 -91.35 -120.90 38.12
CA VAL A 10 -92.58 -121.66 38.41
C VAL A 10 -92.25 -123.13 38.68
N ALA A 11 -93.06 -123.76 39.54
CA ALA A 11 -92.81 -125.04 40.22
C ALA A 11 -92.60 -126.29 39.33
N PHE A 12 -92.51 -126.14 38.01
CA PHE A 12 -92.14 -127.18 37.06
C PHE A 12 -91.24 -126.62 35.95
N GLY A 13 -89.99 -126.32 36.30
CA GLY A 13 -88.88 -126.23 35.34
C GLY A 13 -88.90 -125.08 34.31
N GLY A 14 -89.51 -123.93 34.61
CA GLY A 14 -89.52 -122.77 33.70
C GLY A 14 -89.56 -121.43 34.41
N PHE A 15 -89.15 -120.36 33.72
CA PHE A 15 -89.27 -118.98 34.17
C PHE A 15 -90.64 -118.40 33.84
N ASP A 16 -91.15 -117.49 34.67
CA ASP A 16 -92.39 -116.76 34.39
C ASP A 16 -92.24 -115.90 33.13
N ARG A 17 -93.08 -116.17 32.11
CA ARG A 17 -93.01 -115.54 30.79
C ARG A 17 -93.22 -114.02 30.88
N ASP A 18 -94.11 -113.56 31.75
CA ASP A 18 -94.46 -112.14 31.83
C ASP A 18 -93.37 -111.34 32.56
N GLU A 19 -92.72 -111.92 33.58
CA GLU A 19 -91.55 -111.30 34.25
C GLU A 19 -90.33 -111.24 33.31
N VAL A 20 -90.09 -112.29 32.51
CA VAL A 20 -89.00 -112.30 31.51
C VAL A 20 -89.25 -111.26 30.42
N LEU A 21 -90.48 -111.11 29.93
CA LEU A 21 -90.84 -110.08 28.94
C LEU A 21 -90.66 -108.67 29.50
N GLN A 22 -91.09 -108.41 30.75
CA GLN A 22 -90.88 -107.12 31.41
C GLN A 22 -89.40 -106.79 31.61
N TYR A 23 -88.57 -107.78 31.96
CA TYR A 23 -87.13 -107.59 32.06
C TYR A 23 -86.49 -107.29 30.70
N ILE A 24 -86.89 -107.98 29.64
CA ILE A 24 -86.44 -107.70 28.27
C ILE A 24 -86.88 -106.30 27.84
N ASP A 25 -88.12 -105.89 28.13
CA ASP A 25 -88.63 -104.56 27.82
C ASP A 25 -87.88 -103.47 28.59
N HIS A 26 -87.60 -103.68 29.88
CA HIS A 26 -86.80 -102.77 30.69
C HIS A 26 -85.35 -102.67 30.19
N LEU A 27 -84.74 -103.80 29.82
CA LEU A 27 -83.38 -103.85 29.29
C LEU A 27 -83.29 -103.18 27.92
N ASN A 28 -84.30 -103.36 27.06
CA ASN A 28 -84.42 -102.65 25.78
C ASN A 28 -84.62 -101.14 25.98
N GLN A 29 -85.47 -100.72 26.93
CA GLN A 29 -85.65 -99.30 27.26
C GLN A 29 -84.37 -98.67 27.82
N SER A 30 -83.67 -99.37 28.72
CA SER A 30 -82.39 -98.92 29.29
C SER A 30 -81.30 -98.85 28.22
N ALA A 31 -81.22 -99.83 27.32
CA ALA A 31 -80.32 -99.82 26.18
C ALA A 31 -80.63 -98.66 25.22
N LEU A 32 -81.91 -98.38 24.95
CA LEU A 32 -82.34 -97.25 24.11
C LEU A 32 -81.98 -95.90 24.76
N ALA A 33 -82.21 -95.76 26.07
CA ALA A 33 -81.86 -94.55 26.81
C ALA A 33 -80.33 -94.32 26.82
N THR A 34 -79.54 -95.38 27.03
CA THR A 34 -78.08 -95.32 26.99
C THR A 34 -77.58 -94.99 25.58
N GLN A 35 -78.21 -95.55 24.54
CA GLN A 35 -77.90 -95.22 23.15
C GLN A 35 -78.21 -93.76 22.82
N GLN A 36 -79.32 -93.23 23.31
CA GLN A 36 -79.66 -91.81 23.15
C GLN A 36 -78.67 -90.90 23.87
N ASP A 37 -78.29 -91.22 25.11
CA ASP A 37 -77.29 -90.45 25.86
C ASP A 37 -75.92 -90.45 25.18
N LEU A 38 -75.45 -91.62 24.73
CA LEU A 38 -74.20 -91.72 23.97
C LEU A 38 -74.27 -90.96 22.64
N ASN A 39 -75.38 -91.01 21.92
CA ASN A 39 -75.56 -90.23 20.70
C ASN A 39 -75.52 -88.72 20.98
N GLN A 40 -76.14 -88.27 22.08
CA GLN A 40 -76.09 -86.87 22.51
C GLN A 40 -74.65 -86.45 22.83
N GLN A 41 -73.91 -87.25 23.60
CA GLN A 41 -72.51 -86.99 23.91
C GLN A 41 -71.62 -86.96 22.67
N ILE A 42 -71.86 -87.85 21.69
CA ILE A 42 -71.15 -87.84 20.40
C ILE A 42 -71.46 -86.54 19.65
N GLN A 43 -72.71 -86.07 19.67
CA GLN A 43 -73.10 -84.81 19.03
C GLN A 43 -72.41 -83.61 19.67
N ASP A 44 -72.45 -83.52 21.00
CA ASP A 44 -71.83 -82.43 21.76
C ASP A 44 -70.30 -82.41 21.58
N LEU A 45 -69.66 -83.58 21.62
CA LEU A 45 -68.22 -83.72 21.34
C LEU A 45 -67.88 -83.33 19.90
N THR A 46 -68.72 -83.71 18.93
CA THR A 46 -68.52 -83.36 17.52
C THR A 46 -68.62 -81.85 17.31
N GLN A 47 -69.61 -81.20 17.95
CA GLN A 47 -69.77 -79.75 17.90
C GLN A 47 -68.58 -79.04 18.56
N SER A 48 -68.19 -79.46 19.76
CA SER A 48 -67.03 -78.90 20.47
C SER A 48 -65.73 -79.05 19.66
N ARG A 49 -65.54 -80.22 19.02
CA ARG A 49 -64.38 -80.44 18.14
C ARG A 49 -64.39 -79.51 16.94
N GLN A 50 -65.57 -79.25 16.35
CA GLN A 50 -65.70 -78.31 15.23
C GLN A 50 -65.36 -76.88 15.68
N GLU A 51 -65.91 -76.43 16.81
CA GLU A 51 -65.63 -75.10 17.35
C GLU A 51 -64.15 -74.90 17.69
N LEU A 52 -63.48 -75.92 18.24
CA LEU A 52 -62.04 -75.88 18.46
C LEU A 52 -61.27 -75.86 17.14
N SER A 53 -61.68 -76.64 16.15
CA SER A 53 -61.05 -76.66 14.82
C SER A 53 -61.13 -75.29 14.15
N ASP A 54 -62.29 -74.63 14.23
CA ASP A 54 -62.49 -73.30 13.66
C ASP A 54 -61.61 -72.26 14.40
N LYS A 55 -61.51 -72.36 15.73
CA LYS A 55 -60.61 -71.50 16.52
C LYS A 55 -59.14 -71.71 16.14
N VAL A 56 -58.68 -72.94 15.98
CA VAL A 56 -57.32 -73.25 15.54
C VAL A 56 -57.05 -72.61 14.17
N ALA A 57 -57.95 -72.78 13.20
CA ALA A 57 -57.82 -72.15 11.88
C ALA A 57 -57.73 -70.62 11.97
N THR A 58 -58.55 -69.98 12.82
CA THR A 58 -58.46 -68.52 13.01
C THR A 58 -57.14 -68.08 13.65
N PHE A 59 -56.61 -68.85 14.60
CA PHE A 59 -55.32 -68.55 15.21
C PHE A 59 -54.15 -68.76 14.25
N GLU A 60 -54.17 -69.83 13.45
CA GLU A 60 -53.18 -70.06 12.39
C GLU A 60 -53.15 -68.91 11.39
N GLN A 61 -54.33 -68.43 10.96
CA GLN A 61 -54.40 -67.28 10.08
C GLN A 61 -53.88 -66.01 10.75
N ARG A 62 -54.20 -65.79 12.03
CA ARG A 62 -53.70 -64.64 12.78
C ARG A 62 -52.18 -64.67 12.97
N ILE A 63 -51.60 -65.85 13.18
CA ILE A 63 -50.15 -66.04 13.26
C ILE A 63 -49.51 -65.69 11.92
N SER A 64 -50.06 -66.19 10.80
CA SER A 64 -49.58 -65.87 9.46
C SER A 64 -49.60 -64.36 9.18
N ASP A 65 -50.70 -63.67 9.52
CA ASP A 65 -50.81 -62.22 9.33
C ASP A 65 -49.76 -61.45 10.18
N LEU A 66 -49.51 -61.90 11.41
CA LEU A 66 -48.53 -61.29 12.30
C LEU A 66 -47.09 -61.54 11.83
N GLU A 67 -46.80 -62.71 11.28
CA GLU A 67 -45.49 -63.03 10.69
C GLU A 67 -45.22 -62.16 9.47
N GLU A 68 -46.22 -61.96 8.59
CA GLU A 68 -46.09 -61.07 7.43
C GLU A 68 -45.87 -59.61 7.85
N GLN A 69 -46.61 -59.13 8.86
CA GLN A 69 -46.40 -57.79 9.41
C GLN A 69 -45.01 -57.64 10.04
N LEU A 70 -44.53 -58.65 10.76
CA LEU A 70 -43.21 -58.62 11.38
C LEU A 70 -42.10 -58.57 10.33
N GLU A 71 -42.24 -59.30 9.24
CA GLU A 71 -41.27 -59.28 8.14
C GLU A 71 -41.29 -57.93 7.42
N SER A 72 -42.47 -57.38 7.12
CA SER A 72 -42.59 -56.03 6.54
C SER A 72 -41.97 -54.94 7.41
N GLU A 73 -42.13 -55.01 8.74
CA GLU A 73 -41.50 -54.09 9.69
C GLU A 73 -39.97 -54.26 9.73
N ARG A 74 -39.47 -55.50 9.63
CA ARG A 74 -38.03 -55.75 9.56
C ARG A 74 -37.40 -55.13 8.31
N ASP A 75 -38.05 -55.31 7.16
CA ASP A 75 -37.62 -54.73 5.89
C ASP A 75 -37.62 -53.20 5.96
N ALA A 76 -38.71 -52.60 6.46
CA ALA A 76 -38.81 -51.15 6.64
C ALA A 76 -37.71 -50.62 7.58
N ARG A 77 -37.45 -51.33 8.69
CA ARG A 77 -36.38 -50.98 9.63
C ARG A 77 -35.00 -51.06 8.99
N GLU A 78 -34.74 -52.07 8.16
CA GLU A 78 -33.46 -52.21 7.47
C GLU A 78 -33.24 -51.08 6.46
N GLN A 79 -34.27 -50.72 5.69
CA GLN A 79 -34.23 -49.58 4.78
C GLN A 79 -33.94 -48.27 5.53
N LEU A 80 -34.66 -48.00 6.64
CA LEU A 80 -34.42 -46.81 7.47
C LEU A 80 -32.99 -46.78 8.05
N LEU A 81 -32.45 -47.93 8.46
CA LEU A 81 -31.06 -48.02 8.94
C LEU A 81 -30.04 -47.78 7.82
N GLN A 82 -30.37 -48.14 6.57
CA GLN A 82 -29.52 -47.87 5.42
C GLN A 82 -29.53 -46.38 5.07
N GLU A 83 -30.71 -45.75 5.06
CA GLU A 83 -30.88 -44.30 4.86
C GLU A 83 -30.21 -43.49 5.96
N HIS A 84 -30.37 -43.88 7.22
CA HIS A 84 -29.68 -43.23 8.33
C HIS A 84 -28.16 -43.26 8.13
N ARG A 85 -27.62 -44.43 7.72
CA ARG A 85 -26.19 -44.59 7.45
C ARG A 85 -25.72 -43.80 6.22
N SER A 86 -26.56 -43.57 5.21
CA SER A 86 -26.20 -42.71 4.07
C SER A 86 -26.21 -41.24 4.48
N LEU A 87 -27.25 -40.79 5.19
CA LEU A 87 -27.34 -39.43 5.72
C LEU A 87 -26.17 -39.10 6.65
N GLU A 88 -25.79 -40.02 7.54
CA GLU A 88 -24.63 -39.83 8.41
C GLU A 88 -23.32 -39.65 7.65
N ARG A 89 -23.15 -40.37 6.53
CA ARG A 89 -21.98 -40.22 5.65
C ARG A 89 -21.98 -38.88 4.93
N GLU A 90 -23.12 -38.50 4.37
CA GLU A 90 -23.29 -37.21 3.69
C GLU A 90 -23.05 -36.04 4.66
N LEU A 91 -23.62 -36.12 5.86
CA LEU A 91 -23.46 -35.10 6.90
C LEU A 91 -22.00 -34.97 7.33
N LYS A 92 -21.27 -36.09 7.47
CA LYS A 92 -19.82 -36.08 7.71
C LYS A 92 -19.05 -35.43 6.56
N SER A 93 -19.39 -35.73 5.30
CA SER A 93 -18.77 -35.12 4.12
C SER A 93 -18.98 -33.60 4.10
N VAL A 94 -20.23 -33.15 4.23
CA VAL A 94 -20.58 -31.73 4.24
C VAL A 94 -19.89 -30.98 5.37
N ARG A 95 -19.75 -31.60 6.55
CA ARG A 95 -18.99 -30.99 7.66
C ARG A 95 -17.51 -30.85 7.31
N ALA A 96 -16.89 -31.86 6.72
CA ALA A 96 -15.49 -31.80 6.29
C ALA A 96 -15.26 -30.72 5.22
N ASP A 97 -16.15 -30.64 4.22
CA ASP A 97 -16.10 -29.63 3.16
C ASP A 97 -16.27 -28.22 3.73
N LYS A 98 -17.22 -28.03 4.65
CA LYS A 98 -17.43 -26.75 5.34
C LYS A 98 -16.20 -26.33 6.14
N GLU A 99 -15.57 -27.27 6.84
CA GLU A 99 -14.36 -26.97 7.63
C GLU A 99 -13.17 -26.64 6.73
N GLN A 100 -13.01 -27.35 5.60
CA GLN A 100 -11.99 -27.03 4.60
C GLN A 100 -12.23 -25.65 3.96
N SER A 101 -13.49 -25.34 3.60
CA SER A 101 -13.86 -24.03 3.07
C SER A 101 -13.59 -22.91 4.08
N ALA A 102 -13.94 -23.11 5.35
CA ALA A 102 -13.66 -22.16 6.43
C ALA A 102 -12.15 -21.92 6.61
N ARG A 103 -11.33 -22.98 6.55
CA ARG A 103 -9.86 -22.86 6.58
C ARG A 103 -9.32 -22.05 5.40
N SER A 104 -9.81 -22.31 4.19
CA SER A 104 -9.42 -21.56 2.99
C SER A 104 -9.81 -20.09 3.09
N LEU A 105 -11.00 -19.80 3.59
CA LEU A 105 -11.48 -18.42 3.78
C LEU A 105 -10.62 -17.66 4.79
N ALA A 106 -10.28 -18.28 5.92
CA ALA A 106 -9.42 -17.68 6.94
C ALA A 106 -8.02 -17.36 6.39
N LEU A 107 -7.45 -18.27 5.60
CA LEU A 107 -6.16 -18.07 4.96
C LEU A 107 -6.20 -16.91 3.95
N GLU A 108 -7.28 -16.81 3.17
CA GLU A 108 -7.44 -15.73 2.20
C GLU A 108 -7.69 -14.36 2.87
N GLN A 109 -8.43 -14.34 3.98
CA GLN A 109 -8.59 -13.14 4.81
C GLN A 109 -7.26 -12.64 5.37
N GLU A 110 -6.40 -13.55 5.84
CA GLU A 110 -5.08 -13.17 6.35
C GLU A 110 -4.18 -12.62 5.23
N LYS A 111 -4.20 -13.23 4.04
CA LYS A 111 -3.50 -12.66 2.86
C LYS A 111 -4.02 -11.26 2.52
N ASN A 112 -5.34 -11.06 2.54
CA ASN A 112 -5.94 -9.77 2.28
C ASN A 112 -5.47 -8.72 3.29
N ARG A 113 -5.45 -9.08 4.59
CA ARG A 113 -4.93 -8.22 5.65
C ARG A 113 -3.47 -7.83 5.41
N GLN A 114 -2.63 -8.79 5.02
CA GLN A 114 -1.23 -8.54 4.68
C GLN A 114 -1.07 -7.61 3.47
N LEU A 115 -1.89 -7.80 2.43
CA LEU A 115 -1.91 -6.93 1.25
C LEU A 115 -2.31 -5.50 1.61
N VAL A 116 -3.36 -5.32 2.42
CA VAL A 116 -3.79 -4.00 2.90
C VAL A 116 -2.67 -3.31 3.69
N ASN A 117 -2.00 -4.02 4.60
CA ASN A 117 -0.86 -3.47 5.34
C ASN A 117 0.29 -3.05 4.40
N ARG A 118 0.56 -3.86 3.37
CA ARG A 118 1.59 -3.57 2.38
C ARG A 118 1.22 -2.37 1.50
N MET A 119 -0.05 -2.24 1.11
CA MET A 119 -0.55 -1.07 0.38
C MET A 119 -0.41 0.20 1.21
N SER A 120 -0.83 0.17 2.47
CA SER A 120 -0.67 1.32 3.39
C SER A 120 0.80 1.74 3.55
N THR A 121 1.72 0.78 3.61
CA THR A 121 3.16 1.07 3.67
C THR A 121 3.66 1.73 2.38
N LEU A 122 3.22 1.23 1.22
CA LEU A 122 3.59 1.80 -0.07
C LEU A 122 3.01 3.21 -0.25
N GLU A 123 1.77 3.44 0.16
CA GLU A 123 1.13 4.76 0.13
C GLU A 123 1.87 5.76 1.02
N SER A 124 2.25 5.36 2.24
CA SER A 124 3.07 6.20 3.13
C SER A 124 4.43 6.53 2.51
N ASN A 125 5.07 5.54 1.87
CA ASN A 125 6.34 5.77 1.20
C ASN A 125 6.20 6.69 -0.02
N ALA A 126 5.16 6.50 -0.84
CA ALA A 126 4.86 7.38 -1.97
C ALA A 126 4.68 8.83 -1.51
N SER A 127 3.91 9.05 -0.44
CA SER A 127 3.73 10.39 0.15
C SER A 127 5.04 11.01 0.62
N LYS A 128 5.97 10.23 1.20
CA LYS A 128 7.31 10.73 1.58
C LYS A 128 8.16 11.09 0.36
N TYR A 129 8.06 10.32 -0.72
CA TYR A 129 8.75 10.65 -1.97
C TYR A 129 8.19 11.91 -2.60
N ASP A 130 6.87 12.09 -2.62
CA ASP A 130 6.24 13.32 -3.12
C ASP A 130 6.69 14.54 -2.32
N GLU A 131 6.75 14.42 -0.98
CA GLU A 131 7.26 15.48 -0.11
C GLU A 131 8.74 15.79 -0.38
N ALA A 132 9.58 14.76 -0.50
CA ALA A 132 11.00 14.92 -0.83
C ALA A 132 11.18 15.58 -2.21
N CYS A 133 10.40 15.19 -3.21
CA CYS A 133 10.41 15.79 -4.54
C CYS A 133 10.01 17.27 -4.49
N ALA A 134 9.00 17.64 -3.69
CA ALA A 134 8.60 19.03 -3.49
C ALA A 134 9.70 19.85 -2.82
N GLN A 135 10.34 19.32 -1.77
CA GLN A 135 11.46 19.98 -1.07
C GLN A 135 12.67 20.19 -1.98
N VAL A 136 13.06 19.17 -2.76
CA VAL A 136 14.15 19.28 -3.74
C VAL A 136 13.79 20.29 -4.83
N GLY A 137 12.55 20.27 -5.33
CA GLY A 137 12.06 21.23 -6.31
C GLY A 137 12.16 22.67 -5.81
N ALA A 138 11.75 22.93 -4.56
CA ALA A 138 11.89 24.24 -3.94
C ALA A 138 13.35 24.67 -3.78
N ALA A 139 14.21 23.79 -3.26
CA ALA A 139 15.64 24.09 -3.10
C ALA A 139 16.35 24.38 -4.43
N LEU A 140 15.99 23.66 -5.51
CA LEU A 140 16.50 23.93 -6.85
C LEU A 140 16.05 25.29 -7.38
N LEU A 141 14.79 25.67 -7.13
CA LEU A 141 14.26 26.96 -7.54
C LEU A 141 14.94 28.12 -6.79
N ASP A 142 15.13 27.99 -5.48
CA ASP A 142 15.87 28.96 -4.66
C ASP A 142 17.33 29.08 -5.13
N ALA A 143 18.02 27.96 -5.33
CA ALA A 143 19.39 27.96 -5.85
C ALA A 143 19.49 28.61 -7.23
N HIS A 144 18.49 28.39 -8.11
CA HIS A 144 18.42 29.05 -9.41
C HIS A 144 18.23 30.56 -9.28
N GLN A 145 17.34 31.02 -8.39
CA GLN A 145 17.13 32.44 -8.14
C GLN A 145 18.38 33.11 -7.56
N ASP A 146 19.04 32.45 -6.61
CA ASP A 146 20.29 32.96 -6.02
C ASP A 146 21.42 33.01 -7.05
N ALA A 147 21.58 31.97 -7.88
CA ALA A 147 22.54 31.98 -8.97
C ALA A 147 22.25 33.12 -9.98
N GLN A 148 20.98 33.38 -10.30
CA GLN A 148 20.59 34.52 -11.13
C GLN A 148 20.94 35.86 -10.47
N ARG A 149 20.62 36.02 -9.17
CA ARG A 149 20.95 37.24 -8.40
C ARG A 149 22.46 37.47 -8.34
N ILE A 150 23.25 36.43 -8.08
CA ILE A 150 24.72 36.50 -8.08
C ILE A 150 25.22 36.92 -9.46
N ARG A 151 24.68 36.33 -10.53
CA ARG A 151 25.06 36.67 -11.91
C ARG A 151 24.68 38.12 -12.26
N GLU A 152 23.51 38.59 -11.86
CA GLU A 152 23.06 39.98 -12.04
C GLU A 152 24.02 40.95 -11.32
N LYS A 153 24.32 40.67 -10.04
CA LYS A 153 25.22 41.47 -9.22
C LYS A 153 26.64 41.50 -9.79
N ALA A 154 27.18 40.36 -10.18
CA ALA A 154 28.49 40.27 -10.81
C ALA A 154 28.55 41.04 -12.13
N ARG A 155 27.47 41.04 -12.92
CA ARG A 155 27.37 41.86 -14.15
C ARG A 155 27.35 43.35 -13.84
N GLN A 156 26.59 43.77 -12.84
CA GLN A 156 26.53 45.17 -12.41
C GLN A 156 27.88 45.66 -11.89
N GLU A 157 28.53 44.89 -11.03
CA GLU A 157 29.87 45.19 -10.50
C GLU A 157 30.91 45.24 -11.62
N ALA A 158 30.88 44.30 -12.55
CA ALA A 158 31.77 44.30 -13.71
C ALA A 158 31.55 45.53 -14.61
N ALA A 159 30.30 45.90 -14.89
CA ALA A 159 29.96 47.09 -15.68
C ALA A 159 30.44 48.37 -14.99
N ALA A 160 30.17 48.52 -13.69
CA ALA A 160 30.63 49.67 -12.89
C ALA A 160 32.17 49.74 -12.85
N PHE A 161 32.85 48.60 -12.74
CA PHE A 161 34.30 48.53 -12.80
C PHE A 161 34.83 48.95 -14.17
N THR A 162 34.25 48.46 -15.28
CA THR A 162 34.66 48.86 -16.63
C THR A 162 34.42 50.34 -16.88
N ASP A 163 33.29 50.88 -16.44
CA ASP A 163 32.99 52.31 -16.59
C ASP A 163 33.95 53.17 -15.77
N GLY A 164 34.22 52.80 -14.52
CA GLY A 164 35.22 53.46 -13.67
C GLY A 164 36.63 53.38 -14.25
N ALA A 165 37.01 52.25 -14.84
CA ALA A 165 38.30 52.09 -15.52
C ALA A 165 38.39 52.98 -16.77
N VAL A 166 37.33 53.06 -17.59
CA VAL A 166 37.26 53.96 -18.75
C VAL A 166 37.36 55.42 -18.32
N GLN A 167 36.61 55.83 -17.29
CA GLN A 167 36.64 57.19 -16.76
C GLN A 167 38.03 57.55 -16.20
N THR A 168 38.68 56.62 -15.50
CA THR A 168 40.04 56.81 -14.99
C THR A 168 41.03 56.93 -16.15
N ALA A 169 40.93 56.07 -17.17
CA ALA A 169 41.78 56.15 -18.35
C ALA A 169 41.60 57.48 -19.09
N GLN A 170 40.36 57.97 -19.23
CA GLN A 170 40.07 59.29 -19.80
C GLN A 170 40.69 60.41 -18.97
N SER A 171 40.52 60.41 -17.65
CA SER A 171 41.12 61.42 -16.77
C SER A 171 42.65 61.41 -16.83
N VAL A 172 43.29 60.24 -16.95
CA VAL A 172 44.73 60.11 -17.16
C VAL A 172 45.13 60.69 -18.52
N MET A 173 44.39 60.40 -19.60
CA MET A 173 44.65 60.99 -20.92
C MET A 173 44.54 62.52 -20.89
N ASP A 174 43.48 63.05 -20.26
CA ASP A 174 43.29 64.50 -20.09
C ASP A 174 44.43 65.13 -19.29
N GLY A 175 44.87 64.46 -18.21
CA GLY A 175 46.04 64.86 -17.43
C GLY A 175 47.33 64.88 -18.24
N VAL A 176 47.56 63.87 -19.09
CA VAL A 176 48.70 63.82 -20.01
C VAL A 176 48.63 64.94 -21.06
N HIS A 177 47.45 65.23 -21.59
CA HIS A 177 47.25 66.35 -22.52
C HIS A 177 47.54 67.70 -21.86
N SER A 178 47.06 67.91 -20.63
CA SER A 178 47.34 69.11 -19.85
C SER A 178 48.84 69.25 -19.54
N LEU A 179 49.49 68.16 -19.12
CA LEU A 179 50.94 68.15 -18.89
C LEU A 179 51.72 68.50 -20.16
N ARG A 180 51.33 67.94 -21.31
CA ARG A 180 51.95 68.24 -22.61
C ARG A 180 51.79 69.72 -22.95
N SER A 181 50.60 70.28 -22.78
CA SER A 181 50.36 71.72 -22.99
C SER A 181 51.23 72.58 -22.07
N ASN A 182 51.36 72.21 -20.80
CA ASN A 182 52.23 72.92 -19.86
C ASN A 182 53.71 72.81 -20.25
N LEU A 183 54.16 71.65 -20.74
CA LEU A 183 55.52 71.47 -21.24
C LEU A 183 55.80 72.30 -22.49
N ASP A 184 54.84 72.40 -23.42
CA ASP A 184 54.96 73.27 -24.58
C ASP A 184 55.01 74.75 -24.17
N ALA A 185 54.18 75.17 -23.20
CA ALA A 185 54.24 76.52 -22.63
C ALA A 185 55.58 76.82 -21.92
N VAL A 186 56.13 75.85 -21.18
CA VAL A 186 57.46 75.95 -20.57
C VAL A 186 58.54 76.05 -21.65
N ARG A 187 58.46 75.22 -22.70
CA ARG A 187 59.39 75.28 -23.84
C ARG A 187 59.37 76.66 -24.49
N ASP A 188 58.20 77.22 -24.74
CA ASP A 188 58.06 78.55 -25.35
C ASP A 188 58.57 79.64 -24.42
N ARG A 189 58.36 79.51 -23.11
CA ARG A 189 58.91 80.43 -22.12
C ARG A 189 60.43 80.36 -22.05
N ILE A 190 61.03 79.16 -22.12
CA ILE A 190 62.49 78.99 -22.21
C ILE A 190 63.01 79.67 -23.47
N ARG A 191 62.36 79.47 -24.63
CA ARG A 191 62.73 80.16 -25.89
C ARG A 191 62.68 81.67 -25.76
N SER A 192 61.63 82.21 -25.13
CA SER A 192 61.52 83.66 -24.87
C SER A 192 62.66 84.15 -23.99
N ILE A 193 62.95 83.46 -22.89
CA ILE A 193 64.06 83.80 -22.00
C ILE A 193 65.39 83.73 -22.75
N THR A 194 65.62 82.72 -23.59
CA THR A 194 66.84 82.62 -24.41
C THR A 194 66.96 83.78 -25.39
N ALA A 195 65.88 84.15 -26.08
CA ALA A 195 65.88 85.30 -26.99
C ALA A 195 66.10 86.64 -26.26
N GLU A 196 65.51 86.82 -25.08
CA GLU A 196 65.78 87.96 -24.20
C GLU A 196 67.26 87.99 -23.76
N PHE A 197 67.82 86.83 -23.42
CA PHE A 197 69.23 86.69 -23.04
C PHE A 197 70.16 87.00 -24.22
N GLU A 198 69.84 86.55 -25.43
CA GLU A 198 70.56 86.90 -26.67
C GLU A 198 70.49 88.41 -26.93
N THR A 199 69.33 89.03 -26.72
CA THR A 199 69.16 90.49 -26.87
C THR A 199 69.98 91.24 -25.82
N GLN A 200 69.97 90.80 -24.57
CA GLN A 200 70.80 91.38 -23.51
C GLN A 200 72.29 91.21 -23.77
N LEU A 201 72.73 90.03 -24.23
CA LEU A 201 74.11 89.80 -24.66
C LEU A 201 74.48 90.70 -25.82
N GLY A 202 73.60 90.85 -26.82
CA GLY A 202 73.78 91.81 -27.92
C GLY A 202 73.95 93.24 -27.43
N ASN A 203 73.11 93.69 -26.48
CA ASN A 203 73.23 95.00 -25.86
C ASN A 203 74.55 95.15 -25.06
N ILE A 204 75.01 94.09 -24.38
CA ILE A 204 76.30 94.09 -23.68
C ILE A 204 77.46 94.16 -24.67
N TYR A 205 77.41 93.41 -25.78
CA TYR A 205 78.38 93.48 -26.86
C TYR A 205 78.42 94.89 -27.47
N GLN A 206 77.26 95.49 -27.73
CA GLN A 206 77.14 96.85 -28.23
C GLN A 206 77.73 97.87 -27.23
N CYS A 207 77.41 97.76 -25.94
CA CYS A 207 78.02 98.59 -24.89
C CYS A 207 79.54 98.42 -24.79
N LEU A 208 80.05 97.20 -24.98
CA LEU A 208 81.50 96.92 -25.01
C LEU A 208 82.16 97.51 -26.26
N GLU A 209 81.50 97.45 -27.40
CA GLU A 209 81.96 98.03 -28.66
C GLU A 209 81.92 99.57 -28.60
N ASP A 210 80.88 100.15 -28.00
CA ASP A 210 80.78 101.58 -27.69
C ASP A 210 81.85 102.00 -26.67
N ALA A 211 82.14 101.19 -25.66
CA ALA A 211 83.24 101.45 -24.72
C ALA A 211 84.63 101.33 -25.37
N ALA A 212 84.81 100.36 -26.28
CA ALA A 212 86.04 100.19 -27.04
C ALA A 212 86.28 101.34 -28.02
N THR A 213 85.25 101.77 -28.74
CA THR A 213 85.32 102.95 -29.62
C THR A 213 85.53 104.24 -28.82
N GLN A 214 84.90 104.39 -27.65
CA GLN A 214 85.18 105.49 -26.73
C GLN A 214 86.65 105.49 -26.26
N ALA A 215 87.21 104.34 -25.91
CA ALA A 215 88.62 104.20 -25.57
C ALA A 215 89.55 104.52 -26.76
N GLU A 216 89.16 104.15 -27.99
CA GLU A 216 89.89 104.49 -29.22
C GLU A 216 89.87 106.00 -29.49
N THR A 217 88.72 106.68 -29.32
CA THR A 217 88.63 108.15 -29.38
C THR A 217 89.41 108.84 -28.25
N PHE A 218 89.45 108.26 -27.05
CA PHE A 218 90.28 108.76 -25.95
C PHE A 218 91.78 108.65 -26.28
N ARG A 219 92.18 107.55 -26.94
CA ARG A 219 93.54 107.33 -27.45
C ARG A 219 93.91 108.33 -28.56
N GLN A 220 92.99 108.63 -29.48
CA GLN A 220 93.20 109.65 -30.52
C GLN A 220 93.27 111.07 -29.94
N ASN A 221 92.52 111.39 -28.89
CA ASN A 221 92.61 112.66 -28.18
C ASN A 221 93.94 112.83 -27.41
N LEU A 222 94.53 111.74 -26.90
CA LEU A 222 95.88 111.74 -26.33
C LEU A 222 96.98 111.97 -27.39
N GLN A 223 96.78 111.50 -28.62
CA GLN A 223 97.72 111.74 -29.72
C GLN A 223 97.64 113.16 -30.31
N SER A 224 96.52 113.87 -30.10
CA SER A 224 96.32 115.26 -30.53
C SER A 224 96.64 116.30 -29.43
N SER A 225 96.92 115.85 -28.20
CA SER A 225 97.25 116.72 -27.06
C SER A 225 98.76 116.83 -26.74
N SER A 226 99.65 116.29 -27.58
CA SER A 226 101.11 116.39 -27.39
C SER A 226 101.82 117.33 -28.39
N SER A 227 101.08 118.14 -29.14
CA SER A 227 101.64 119.20 -29.98
C SER A 227 100.98 120.56 -29.69
N SER A 228 101.72 121.37 -28.93
CA SER A 228 101.72 122.85 -28.86
C SER A 228 100.98 123.52 -27.69
N ASP A 229 101.74 123.94 -26.68
CA ASP A 229 101.57 125.26 -26.06
C ASP A 229 102.94 125.89 -25.72
N GLN A 230 103.07 127.20 -25.97
CA GLN A 230 104.31 128.01 -26.05
C GLN A 230 104.57 128.89 -24.80
N ASP A 231 105.73 129.56 -24.79
CA ASP A 231 106.44 130.40 -23.79
C ASP A 231 105.69 131.52 -22.97
N ILE A 232 105.95 131.59 -21.64
CA ILE A 232 106.65 132.62 -20.76
C ILE A 232 106.23 134.14 -20.87
N PRO A 233 106.06 135.01 -19.80
CA PRO A 233 107.12 135.53 -18.87
C PRO A 233 106.79 136.18 -17.46
N SER A 234 107.77 136.33 -16.53
CA SER A 234 108.06 137.67 -15.89
C SER A 234 108.00 138.01 -14.34
N PHE A 235 109.11 137.89 -13.56
CA PHE A 235 109.72 138.88 -12.58
C PHE A 235 109.41 138.78 -11.05
N PRO A 236 110.16 139.43 -10.08
CA PRO A 236 111.56 139.92 -9.98
C PRO A 236 112.32 139.52 -8.65
N VAL A 237 113.60 139.97 -8.55
CA VAL A 237 114.65 139.84 -7.47
C VAL A 237 115.30 138.47 -7.28
#